data_AF-A0A2N7VHL5-F1
#
_entry.id   AF-A0A2N7VHL5-F1
#
_cell.length_a   1.000
_cell.length_b   1.000
_cell.length_c   1.000
_cell.angle_alpha   90.00
_cell.angle_beta   90.00
_cell.angle_gamma   90.00
#
_symmetry.space_group_name_H-M   'P 1'
#
loop_
_entity.id
_entity.type
_entity.pdbx_description
1 polymer ?
#
loop_
_entity_poly.entity_id
_entity_poly.type
_entity_poly.pdbx_seq_one_letter_code
_entity_poly.pdbx_strand_id
1 'polypeptide(L)'
;MAWRHVASFDDALDIVVAAGQPNGSVLIDALHLWRSGGCALDLCIAPPGAIRTLRLCDAGPIAPASMHARITENRSGRLMPGIGTLPLGELLHELPERTTISLDVPMSRFNDPERHARNIYASARRLIDSTSEARQERRAAMHSAAPAYDAKRAEGHVESDAPV
;
A
#
# COMPACT_ATOMS: atom_id res chain seq x y z
N MET A 1 10.41 12.22 0.36
CA MET A 1 11.72 11.56 0.10
C MET A 1 12.66 12.01 1.21
N ALA A 2 13.28 11.11 1.97
CA ALA A 2 13.98 11.49 3.21
C ALA A 2 15.12 12.54 3.09
N TRP A 3 15.61 12.85 1.89
CA TRP A 3 16.62 13.89 1.64
C TRP A 3 16.06 15.19 1.06
N ARG A 4 14.74 15.38 1.05
CA ARG A 4 14.03 16.60 0.64
C ARG A 4 13.32 17.21 1.84
N HIS A 5 12.85 18.45 1.70
CA HIS A 5 12.08 19.13 2.75
C HIS A 5 10.76 18.43 3.09
N VAL A 6 10.08 17.86 2.08
CA VAL A 6 8.97 16.92 2.29
C VAL A 6 9.58 15.52 2.35
N ALA A 7 9.91 15.10 3.57
CA ALA A 7 10.78 13.98 3.85
C ALA A 7 10.00 12.67 3.99
N SER A 8 8.83 12.73 4.62
CA SER A 8 7.98 11.60 5.01
C SER A 8 6.63 11.59 4.26
N PHE A 9 5.82 10.56 4.56
CA PHE A 9 4.42 10.52 4.14
C PHE A 9 3.59 11.57 4.88
N ASP A 10 3.79 11.71 6.20
CA ASP A 10 3.07 12.67 7.04
C ASP A 10 3.28 14.11 6.56
N ASP A 11 4.52 14.50 6.23
CA ASP A 11 4.82 15.84 5.70
C ASP A 11 4.00 16.13 4.42
N ALA A 12 3.87 15.12 3.55
CA ALA A 12 3.13 15.25 2.30
C ALA A 12 1.62 15.29 2.56
N LEU A 13 1.15 14.49 3.50
CA LEU A 13 -0.26 14.43 3.89
C LEU A 13 -0.70 15.75 4.52
N ASP A 14 0.09 16.32 5.43
CA ASP A 14 -0.17 17.60 6.09
C ASP A 14 -0.35 18.72 5.06
N ILE A 15 0.52 18.78 4.05
CA ILE A 15 0.43 19.76 2.97
C ILE A 15 -0.88 19.59 2.18
N VAL A 16 -1.22 18.36 1.79
CA VAL A 16 -2.42 18.07 1.00
C VAL A 16 -3.69 18.39 1.79
N VAL A 17 -3.74 18.01 3.06
CA VAL A 17 -4.87 18.27 3.96
C VAL A 17 -5.02 19.77 4.21
N ALA A 18 -3.93 20.47 4.51
CA ALA A 18 -3.95 21.92 4.73
C ALA A 18 -4.37 22.71 3.48
N ALA A 19 -3.97 22.26 2.29
CA ALA A 19 -4.39 22.89 1.04
C ALA A 19 -5.89 22.74 0.78
N GLY A 20 -6.50 21.63 1.22
CA GLY A 20 -7.95 21.39 1.14
C GLY A 20 -8.51 21.38 -0.28
N GLN A 21 -7.68 21.16 -1.31
CA GLN A 21 -8.11 21.21 -2.70
C GLN A 21 -8.51 19.84 -3.23
N PRO A 22 -9.63 19.71 -3.96
CA PRO A 22 -10.13 18.42 -4.44
C PRO A 22 -9.22 17.74 -5.47
N ASN A 23 -8.35 18.51 -6.14
CA ASN A 23 -7.34 18.01 -7.08
C ASN A 23 -5.96 17.75 -6.44
N GLY A 24 -5.81 17.99 -5.13
CA GLY A 24 -4.59 17.67 -4.38
C GLY A 24 -4.63 16.23 -3.87
N SER A 25 -3.50 15.52 -3.99
CA SER A 25 -3.34 14.18 -3.41
C SER A 25 -1.87 13.83 -3.24
N VAL A 26 -1.60 12.91 -2.32
CA VAL A 26 -0.30 12.28 -2.11
C VAL A 26 -0.12 11.14 -3.11
N LEU A 27 1.06 11.11 -3.72
CA LEU A 27 1.59 9.95 -4.42
C LEU A 27 2.45 9.16 -3.44
N ILE A 28 2.12 7.88 -3.26
CA ILE A 28 2.97 6.95 -2.52
C ILE A 28 4.03 6.41 -3.47
N ASP A 29 5.29 6.46 -3.09
CA ASP A 29 6.37 5.74 -3.77
C ASP A 29 6.88 4.69 -2.79
N ALA A 30 6.86 3.42 -3.21
CA ALA A 30 7.23 2.29 -2.36
C ALA A 30 8.64 2.48 -1.76
N LEU A 31 9.64 2.79 -2.59
CA LEU A 31 11.00 3.02 -2.09
C LEU A 31 11.01 4.13 -1.04
N HIS A 32 10.38 5.26 -1.33
CA HIS A 32 10.41 6.39 -0.42
C HIS A 32 9.71 6.14 0.90
N LEU A 33 8.56 5.43 0.91
CA LEU A 33 7.82 5.10 2.12
C LEU A 33 8.72 4.42 3.16
N TRP A 34 9.34 3.29 2.80
CA TRP A 34 10.21 2.57 3.72
C TRP A 34 11.54 3.29 3.97
N ARG A 35 12.10 3.99 2.98
CA ARG A 35 13.36 4.72 3.19
C ARG A 35 13.19 5.97 4.05
N SER A 36 11.98 6.48 4.24
CA SER A 36 11.67 7.52 5.23
C SER A 36 11.21 6.97 6.59
N GLY A 37 11.22 5.64 6.79
CA GLY A 37 10.81 5.01 8.04
C GLY A 37 9.31 4.77 8.19
N GLY A 38 8.54 4.96 7.12
CA GLY A 38 7.10 4.67 7.12
C GLY A 38 6.78 3.20 6.88
N CYS A 39 5.50 2.87 6.97
CA CYS A 39 4.94 1.53 6.80
C CYS A 39 3.58 1.57 6.09
N ALA A 40 3.04 0.39 5.76
CA ALA A 40 1.75 0.29 5.07
C ALA A 40 0.58 0.86 5.87
N LEU A 41 0.61 0.73 7.21
CA LEU A 41 -0.46 1.20 8.09
C LEU A 41 -0.56 2.73 8.18
N ASP A 42 0.51 3.45 7.81
CA ASP A 42 0.47 4.91 7.76
C ASP A 42 -0.59 5.40 6.75
N LEU A 43 -0.90 4.60 5.73
CA LEU A 43 -1.91 4.98 4.73
C LEU A 43 -3.32 5.08 5.35
N CYS A 44 -3.58 4.40 6.47
CA CYS A 44 -4.88 4.38 7.12
C CYS A 44 -5.26 5.72 7.77
N ILE A 45 -4.30 6.61 8.05
CA ILE A 45 -4.59 7.94 8.61
C ILE A 45 -5.05 8.94 7.55
N ALA A 46 -4.89 8.63 6.26
CA ALA A 46 -5.25 9.53 5.18
C ALA A 46 -6.77 9.65 5.01
N PRO A 47 -7.33 10.88 4.90
CA PRO A 47 -8.74 11.03 4.61
C PRO A 47 -9.08 10.51 3.20
N PRO A 48 -10.34 10.14 2.94
CA PRO A 48 -10.76 9.64 1.64
C PRO A 48 -10.36 10.58 0.48
N GLY A 49 -9.67 10.03 -0.52
CA GLY A 49 -9.22 10.78 -1.69
C GLY A 49 -7.88 11.51 -1.55
N ALA A 50 -7.28 11.54 -0.36
CA ALA A 50 -5.95 12.12 -0.17
C ALA A 50 -4.83 11.27 -0.79
N ILE A 51 -5.05 9.97 -1.00
CA ILE A 51 -4.13 9.10 -1.74
C ILE A 51 -4.79 8.71 -3.07
N ARG A 52 -4.10 8.93 -4.19
CA ARG A 52 -4.62 8.57 -5.52
C ARG A 52 -3.70 7.67 -6.34
N THR A 53 -2.40 7.66 -6.05
CA THR A 53 -1.42 6.96 -6.88
C THR A 53 -0.36 6.27 -6.03
N LEU A 54 0.00 5.05 -6.43
CA LEU A 54 1.17 4.33 -5.98
C LEU A 54 2.18 4.20 -7.14
N ARG A 55 3.46 4.47 -6.86
CA ARG A 55 4.62 4.04 -7.66
C ARG A 55 5.24 2.82 -7.01
N LEU A 56 5.10 1.69 -7.70
CA LEU A 56 5.56 0.40 -7.25
C LEU A 56 6.95 0.12 -7.82
N CYS A 57 7.80 -0.35 -6.92
CA CYS A 57 9.12 -0.89 -7.18
C CYS A 57 9.48 -1.78 -5.99
N ASP A 58 10.68 -2.35 -6.01
CA ASP A 58 11.23 -3.05 -4.86
C ASP A 58 12.66 -2.58 -4.57
N ALA A 59 13.21 -2.99 -3.43
CA ALA A 59 14.55 -2.63 -3.01
C ALA A 59 15.16 -3.72 -2.12
N GLY A 60 16.49 -3.67 -1.99
CA GLY A 60 17.21 -4.50 -1.03
C GLY A 60 16.86 -4.16 0.43
N PRO A 61 17.22 -5.03 1.38
CA PRO A 61 16.78 -4.88 2.77
C PRO A 61 17.49 -3.73 3.48
N ILE A 62 18.72 -3.40 3.06
CA ILE A 62 19.55 -2.40 3.70
C ILE A 62 19.34 -1.04 3.05
N ALA A 63 18.87 -0.08 3.83
CA ALA A 63 18.81 1.31 3.39
C ALA A 63 20.23 1.89 3.22
N PRO A 64 20.51 2.61 2.12
CA PRO A 64 21.83 3.21 1.94
C PRO A 64 22.10 4.29 3.00
N ALA A 65 23.30 4.24 3.60
CA ALA A 65 23.69 5.11 4.71
C ALA A 65 24.02 6.56 4.28
N SER A 66 24.50 6.77 3.05
CA SER A 66 24.89 8.09 2.56
C SER A 66 23.85 8.67 1.60
N MET A 67 23.71 10.01 1.59
CA MET A 67 22.82 10.70 0.65
C MET A 67 23.14 10.35 -0.81
N HIS A 68 24.42 10.29 -1.17
CA HIS A 68 24.84 9.91 -2.52
C HIS A 68 24.34 8.51 -2.89
N ALA A 69 24.52 7.52 -1.99
CA ALA A 69 24.07 6.16 -2.24
C ALA A 69 22.53 6.06 -2.34
N ARG A 70 21.79 6.86 -1.56
CA ARG A 70 20.32 6.94 -1.65
C ARG A 70 19.85 7.53 -2.98
N ILE A 71 20.55 8.55 -3.49
CA ILE A 71 20.27 9.12 -4.81
C ILE A 71 20.54 8.10 -5.91
N THR A 72 21.63 7.33 -5.79
CA THR A 72 21.95 6.25 -6.73
C THR A 72 20.89 5.13 -6.70
N GLU A 73 20.50 4.65 -5.51
CA GLU A 73 19.41 3.66 -5.34
C GLU A 73 18.13 4.15 -6.03
N ASN A 74 17.75 5.40 -5.78
CA ASN A 74 16.55 5.99 -6.36
C ASN A 74 16.59 6.08 -7.90
N ARG A 75 17.76 6.39 -8.48
CA ARG A 75 17.92 6.66 -9.92
C ARG A 75 18.19 5.43 -10.77
N SER A 76 18.77 4.39 -10.21
CA SER A 76 19.20 3.23 -11.01
C SER A 76 19.27 1.91 -10.24
N GLY A 77 19.07 1.93 -8.92
CA GLY A 77 19.24 0.76 -8.04
C GLY A 77 17.94 0.12 -7.58
N ARG A 78 16.79 0.53 -8.11
CA ARG A 78 15.50 -0.09 -7.79
C ARG A 78 15.41 -1.49 -8.38
N LEU A 79 14.65 -2.35 -7.73
CA LEU A 79 14.37 -3.71 -8.18
C LEU A 79 12.94 -3.82 -8.71
N MET A 80 12.71 -4.87 -9.50
CA MET A 80 11.36 -5.24 -9.94
C MET A 80 10.50 -5.66 -8.74
N PRO A 81 9.18 -5.33 -8.71
CA PRO A 81 8.29 -5.74 -7.63
C PRO A 81 8.35 -7.23 -7.32
N GLY A 82 8.55 -7.59 -6.05
CA GLY A 82 8.60 -8.97 -5.57
C GLY A 82 9.95 -9.66 -5.74
N ILE A 83 10.97 -8.98 -6.25
CA ILE A 83 12.36 -9.48 -6.30
C ILE A 83 13.18 -9.02 -5.09
N GLY A 84 12.79 -7.91 -4.49
CA GLY A 84 13.46 -7.36 -3.32
C GLY A 84 12.83 -7.84 -2.03
N THR A 85 12.78 -6.94 -1.06
CA THR A 85 12.44 -7.26 0.34
C THR A 85 11.46 -6.27 0.95
N LEU A 86 10.98 -5.28 0.18
CA LEU A 86 9.97 -4.37 0.69
C LEU A 86 8.66 -5.14 0.94
N PRO A 87 7.91 -4.86 2.03
CA PRO A 87 6.63 -5.53 2.31
C PRO A 87 5.51 -5.00 1.41
N LEU A 88 5.63 -5.26 0.11
CA LEU A 88 4.73 -4.74 -0.92
C LEU A 88 3.32 -5.34 -0.84
N GLY A 89 3.17 -6.58 -0.36
CA GLY A 89 1.87 -7.20 -0.14
C GLY A 89 1.05 -6.47 0.92
N GLU A 90 1.70 -6.03 2.02
CA GLU A 90 1.06 -5.21 3.06
C GLU A 90 0.67 -3.85 2.50
N LEU A 91 1.56 -3.19 1.76
CA LEU A 91 1.25 -1.91 1.13
C LEU A 91 0.07 -2.00 0.18
N LEU A 92 0.08 -3.00 -0.72
CA LEU A 92 -1.05 -3.27 -1.61
C LEU A 92 -2.33 -3.61 -0.83
N HIS A 93 -2.21 -4.18 0.38
CA HIS A 93 -3.34 -4.48 1.25
C HIS A 93 -3.95 -3.26 1.94
N GLU A 94 -3.17 -2.21 2.20
CA GLU A 94 -3.65 -0.97 2.82
C GLU A 94 -4.03 0.11 1.79
N LEU A 95 -3.78 -0.14 0.49
CA LEU A 95 -4.16 0.79 -0.55
C LEU A 95 -5.68 1.03 -0.61
N PRO A 96 -6.13 2.30 -0.68
CA PRO A 96 -7.51 2.64 -1.01
C PRO A 96 -7.95 2.03 -2.36
N GLU A 97 -9.21 1.62 -2.47
CA GLU A 97 -9.73 0.82 -3.59
C GLU A 97 -9.52 1.46 -4.98
N ARG A 98 -9.47 2.80 -5.06
CA ARG A 98 -9.33 3.55 -6.34
C ARG A 98 -7.92 4.08 -6.58
N THR A 99 -6.91 3.49 -5.96
CA THR A 99 -5.52 3.91 -6.14
C THR A 99 -5.01 3.44 -7.51
N THR A 100 -4.50 4.37 -8.32
CA THR A 100 -3.81 4.04 -9.58
C THR A 100 -2.41 3.51 -9.27
N ILE A 101 -2.07 2.33 -9.81
CA ILE A 101 -0.74 1.75 -9.64
C ILE A 101 0.08 2.00 -10.90
N SER A 102 1.24 2.61 -10.72
CA SER A 102 2.26 2.82 -11.74
C SER A 102 3.56 2.13 -11.35
N LEU A 103 4.43 1.82 -12.31
CA LEU A 103 5.70 1.14 -12.08
C LEU A 103 6.84 2.13 -12.30
N ASP A 104 7.69 2.31 -11.29
CA ASP A 104 8.84 3.23 -11.34
C ASP A 104 10.11 2.46 -10.96
N VAL A 105 10.70 1.79 -11.96
CA VAL A 105 11.83 0.85 -11.80
C VAL A 105 12.97 1.25 -12.74
N PRO A 106 13.67 2.38 -12.48
CA PRO A 106 14.81 2.77 -13.28
C PRO A 106 15.99 1.84 -12.94
N MET A 107 16.42 1.04 -13.92
CA MET A 107 17.54 0.10 -13.79
C MET A 107 18.59 0.42 -14.85
N SER A 108 19.86 0.57 -14.45
CA SER A 108 20.94 0.96 -15.36
C SER A 108 21.49 -0.18 -16.23
N ARG A 109 20.95 -1.40 -16.14
CA ARG A 109 21.56 -2.61 -16.72
C ARG A 109 20.76 -3.30 -17.84
N PHE A 110 19.76 -2.64 -18.42
CA PHE A 110 18.98 -3.22 -19.51
C PHE A 110 19.20 -2.48 -20.82
N ASN A 111 19.83 -3.17 -21.78
CA ASN A 111 20.05 -2.67 -23.14
C ASN A 111 18.83 -2.92 -24.07
N ASP A 112 17.83 -3.66 -23.59
CA ASP A 112 16.59 -3.97 -24.32
C ASP A 112 15.37 -3.40 -23.55
N PRO A 113 14.82 -2.24 -24.00
CA PRO A 113 13.70 -1.58 -23.34
C PRO A 113 12.40 -2.39 -23.34
N GLU A 114 12.11 -3.15 -24.39
CA GLU A 114 10.85 -3.91 -24.48
C GLU A 114 10.88 -5.09 -23.50
N ARG A 115 11.98 -5.84 -23.49
CA ARG A 115 12.16 -6.94 -22.55
C ARG A 115 12.14 -6.46 -21.10
N HIS A 116 12.75 -5.30 -20.83
CA HIS A 116 12.71 -4.65 -19.52
C HIS A 116 11.28 -4.32 -19.10
N ALA A 117 10.51 -3.63 -19.94
CA ALA A 117 9.12 -3.30 -19.68
C ALA A 117 8.25 -4.55 -19.45
N ARG A 118 8.43 -5.58 -20.26
CA ARG A 118 7.73 -6.87 -20.15
C ARG A 118 8.01 -7.56 -18.81
N ASN A 119 9.27 -7.56 -18.35
CA ASN A 119 9.65 -8.18 -17.08
C ASN A 119 9.11 -7.41 -15.87
N ILE A 120 9.17 -6.08 -15.90
CA ILE A 120 8.59 -5.22 -14.85
C ILE A 120 7.07 -5.42 -14.78
N TYR A 121 6.39 -5.45 -15.93
CA TYR A 121 4.95 -5.72 -15.97
C TYR A 121 4.61 -7.10 -15.40
N ALA A 122 5.31 -8.15 -15.85
CA ALA A 122 5.03 -9.52 -15.41
C ALA A 122 5.28 -9.72 -13.90
N SER A 123 6.34 -9.12 -13.35
CA SER A 123 6.63 -9.16 -11.92
C SER A 123 5.56 -8.42 -11.09
N ALA A 124 5.17 -7.21 -11.51
CA ALA A 124 4.10 -6.46 -10.87
C ALA A 124 2.75 -7.18 -10.92
N ARG A 125 2.38 -7.78 -12.06
CA ARG A 125 1.13 -8.54 -12.19
C ARG A 125 1.07 -9.71 -11.23
N ARG A 126 2.13 -10.55 -11.18
CA ARG A 126 2.18 -11.68 -10.25
C ARG A 126 1.96 -11.26 -8.80
N LEU A 127 2.57 -10.15 -8.38
CA LEU A 127 2.42 -9.62 -7.03
C LEU A 127 1.00 -9.06 -6.74
N ILE A 128 0.42 -8.34 -7.71
CA ILE A 128 -0.93 -7.78 -7.58
C ILE A 128 -1.96 -8.91 -7.53
N ASP A 129 -1.82 -9.89 -8.42
CA ASP A 129 -2.73 -11.02 -8.54
C ASP A 129 -2.74 -11.83 -7.22
N SER A 130 -1.56 -12.21 -6.71
CA SER A 130 -1.47 -12.94 -5.43
C SER A 130 -2.03 -12.16 -4.23
N THR A 131 -1.88 -10.84 -4.23
CA THR A 131 -2.43 -10.00 -3.15
C THR A 131 -3.94 -9.83 -3.27
N SER A 132 -4.47 -9.77 -4.50
CA SER A 132 -5.91 -9.66 -4.76
C SER A 132 -6.67 -10.93 -4.35
N GLU A 133 -6.10 -12.09 -4.64
CA GLU A 133 -6.62 -13.40 -4.22
C GLU A 133 -6.68 -13.47 -2.69
N ALA A 134 -5.57 -13.14 -2.00
CA ALA A 134 -5.53 -13.11 -0.53
C ALA A 134 -6.51 -12.11 0.09
N ARG A 135 -6.74 -10.94 -0.55
CA ARG A 135 -7.75 -9.96 -0.13
C ARG A 135 -9.17 -10.51 -0.26
N GLN A 136 -9.46 -11.21 -1.37
CA GLN A 136 -10.77 -11.79 -1.63
C GLN A 136 -11.08 -12.93 -0.66
N GLU A 137 -10.11 -13.81 -0.41
CA GLU A 137 -10.24 -14.91 0.56
C GLU A 137 -10.50 -14.39 1.97
N ARG A 138 -9.75 -13.38 2.43
CA ARG A 138 -9.99 -12.76 3.75
C ARG A 138 -11.37 -12.11 3.83
N ARG A 139 -11.81 -11.41 2.79
CA ARG A 139 -13.15 -10.80 2.75
C ARG A 139 -14.25 -11.87 2.81
N ALA A 140 -14.08 -12.97 2.08
CA ALA A 140 -14.99 -14.11 2.12
C ALA A 140 -15.02 -14.77 3.51
N ALA A 141 -13.86 -14.96 4.14
CA ALA A 141 -13.76 -15.51 5.50
C ALA A 141 -14.44 -14.59 6.54
N MET A 142 -14.28 -13.27 6.44
CA MET A 142 -14.92 -12.31 7.35
C MET A 142 -16.45 -12.29 7.16
N HIS A 143 -16.93 -12.41 5.92
CA HIS A 143 -18.35 -12.54 5.64
C HIS A 143 -18.93 -13.88 6.10
N SER A 144 -18.16 -14.97 5.97
CA SER A 144 -18.55 -16.30 6.45
C SER A 144 -18.50 -16.45 7.97
N ALA A 145 -17.67 -15.66 8.66
CA ALA A 145 -17.58 -15.65 10.12
C ALA A 145 -18.70 -14.85 10.81
N ALA A 146 -19.49 -14.07 10.05
CA ALA A 146 -20.70 -13.42 10.50
C ALA A 146 -21.92 -14.17 9.93
N PRO A 147 -22.47 -15.19 10.62
CA PRO A 147 -23.25 -14.95 11.84
C PRO A 147 -23.21 -16.09 12.89
N ALA A 148 -22.79 -15.77 14.12
CA ALA A 148 -23.10 -16.57 15.32
C ALA A 148 -23.61 -15.71 16.51
N TYR A 149 -23.91 -14.43 16.28
CA TYR A 149 -24.39 -13.52 17.33
C TYR A 149 -25.92 -13.35 17.37
N ASP A 150 -26.64 -13.67 16.28
CA ASP A 150 -28.10 -13.43 16.17
C ASP A 150 -28.98 -14.60 16.67
N ALA A 151 -28.41 -15.80 16.87
CA ALA A 151 -29.19 -16.97 17.30
C ALA A 151 -29.58 -16.94 18.79
N LYS A 152 -28.85 -16.20 19.65
CA LYS A 152 -29.12 -16.16 21.09
C LYS A 152 -30.19 -15.16 21.54
N ARG A 153 -30.71 -14.31 20.64
CA ARG A 153 -31.76 -13.34 20.98
C ARG A 153 -33.17 -13.84 20.64
N ALA A 154 -33.30 -14.87 19.80
CA ALA A 154 -34.58 -15.44 19.40
C ALA A 154 -35.17 -16.48 20.40
N GLU A 155 -34.38 -16.98 21.36
CA GLU A 155 -34.82 -17.99 22.33
C GLU A 155 -35.24 -17.41 23.70
N GLY A 156 -35.37 -16.09 23.82
CA GLY A 156 -35.75 -15.38 25.05
C GLY A 156 -37.13 -14.74 25.01
N HIS A 157 -38.16 -15.49 24.65
CA HIS A 157 -39.56 -15.12 24.95
C HIS A 157 -40.22 -16.30 25.66
N VAL A 158 -40.27 -16.21 26.99
CA VAL A 158 -41.20 -16.98 27.80
C VAL A 158 -41.97 -15.95 28.63
N GLU A 159 -43.26 -15.88 28.34
CA GLU A 159 -44.29 -15.24 29.15
C GLU A 159 -44.18 -15.62 30.62
N SER A 160 -44.42 -14.67 31.51
CA SER A 160 -45.15 -14.98 32.75
C SER A 160 -46.01 -13.80 33.15
N ASP A 161 -47.30 -13.98 32.93
CA ASP A 161 -48.42 -13.18 33.43
C ASP A 161 -48.60 -13.42 34.94
N ALA A 162 -48.55 -12.31 35.72
CA ALA A 162 -49.27 -11.98 36.98
C ALA A 162 -49.29 -12.96 38.21
N PRO A 163 -49.85 -12.62 39.39
CA PRO A 163 -50.14 -11.32 40.05
C PRO A 163 -49.60 -11.22 41.53
N VAL A 164 -49.54 -10.00 42.09
CA VAL A 164 -50.20 -9.46 43.33
C VAL A 164 -49.70 -8.03 43.52
#